data_AF-A0A0N4T920-F1
#
_entry.id   AF-A0A0N4T920-F1
#
_cell.length_a   1.000
_cell.length_b   1.000
_cell.length_c   1.000
_cell.angle_alpha   90.00
_cell.angle_beta   90.00
_cell.angle_gamma   90.00
#
_symmetry.space_group_name_H-M   'P 1'
#
loop_
_entity.id
_entity.type
_entity.pdbx_description
1 polymer ?
#
loop_
_entity_poly.entity_id
_entity_poly.type
_entity_poly.pdbx_seq_one_letter_code
_entity_poly.pdbx_strand_id
1 'polypeptide(L)'
;ILILLQAPEIASIVDLRGSASRLIEACSQLAVSLQAPQETAAVDVFVRSYTDFHTAVAQAIKQQPDGVQRQQCVSYLETVRNEAVNVIWRTHTASMDASNASALQLLSQSTRSLTESVNAIVENVSREAPWQRECDAALRQIKSVRHILDRANLPVNNDGYYESLDSVTEQAKRLGEGMTGIARHAKNQDTHSLCESVHIAADAICGLAEGATQSAYLIGVADAKSQPGHAAIIDTSKCHRSVEIVKQICERIERMEYTQQQILDDATVIAKHTSTLANLCREASERASNVNLKKQFINCAREVASSTASLISAVKQLDSSFTEKNQRECTEAARSLYTAAQQLETFVDNPDFAAVPARISVAGEIAQKTAKQLAVSPADASTWQRLADNSKIVSESIKRLVTSIREQAPGQTFV
;
A
#
# COMPACT_ATOMS: atom_id res chain seq x y z
N ILE A 1 -24.18 3.97 -8.83
CA ILE A 1 -22.98 3.76 -9.67
C ILE A 1 -23.09 2.47 -10.51
N LEU A 2 -23.77 1.41 -10.05
CA LEU A 2 -23.98 0.17 -10.84
C LEU A 2 -25.20 0.13 -11.79
N ILE A 3 -26.15 1.09 -11.76
CA ILE A 3 -27.42 0.97 -12.54
C ILE A 3 -27.61 2.08 -13.60
N LEU A 4 -26.77 3.12 -13.62
CA LEU A 4 -26.85 4.15 -14.69
C LEU A 4 -26.16 3.77 -16.00
N LEU A 5 -25.78 2.49 -16.13
CA LEU A 5 -25.35 1.85 -17.37
C LEU A 5 -26.39 0.84 -17.90
N GLN A 6 -27.63 0.90 -17.44
CA GLN A 6 -28.77 0.32 -18.16
C GLN A 6 -29.57 1.49 -18.75
N ALA A 7 -29.78 1.68 -20.05
CA ALA A 7 -29.52 0.93 -21.28
C ALA A 7 -29.66 1.97 -22.47
N PRO A 8 -29.27 1.72 -23.74
CA PRO A 8 -29.59 0.53 -24.52
C PRO A 8 -28.36 -0.13 -25.17
N GLU A 9 -28.36 -1.46 -25.25
CA GLU A 9 -27.56 -2.25 -26.21
C GLU A 9 -26.09 -1.84 -26.41
N ILE A 10 -25.24 -2.11 -25.40
CA ILE A 10 -23.84 -2.46 -25.69
C ILE A 10 -23.67 -3.89 -25.21
N ALA A 11 -23.70 -4.80 -26.19
CA ALA A 11 -23.68 -6.24 -26.03
C ALA A 11 -22.61 -6.73 -25.03
N SER A 12 -23.07 -7.51 -24.06
CA SER A 12 -22.27 -8.41 -23.21
C SER A 12 -21.00 -7.80 -22.63
N ILE A 13 -21.11 -7.14 -21.48
CA ILE A 13 -20.03 -7.24 -20.49
C ILE A 13 -20.01 -8.71 -20.09
N VAL A 14 -19.17 -9.45 -20.78
CA VAL A 14 -18.85 -10.82 -20.47
C VAL A 14 -18.48 -10.87 -18.98
N ASP A 15 -19.22 -11.65 -18.20
CA ASP A 15 -18.93 -11.87 -16.78
C ASP A 15 -17.66 -12.72 -16.64
N LEU A 16 -16.52 -12.08 -16.90
CA LEU A 16 -15.20 -12.71 -16.99
C LEU A 16 -14.76 -13.17 -15.60
N ARG A 17 -15.05 -12.36 -14.57
CA ARG A 17 -14.70 -12.65 -13.16
C ARG A 17 -15.62 -13.70 -12.54
N GLY A 18 -16.91 -13.69 -12.83
CA GLY A 18 -17.83 -14.75 -12.41
C GLY A 18 -17.56 -16.07 -13.14
N SER A 19 -17.22 -16.03 -14.43
CA SER A 19 -16.80 -17.24 -15.17
C SER A 19 -15.46 -17.80 -14.69
N ALA A 20 -14.50 -16.93 -14.34
CA ALA A 20 -13.24 -17.33 -13.71
C ALA A 20 -13.48 -18.00 -12.34
N SER A 21 -14.34 -17.42 -11.50
CA SER A 21 -14.66 -18.00 -10.19
C SER A 21 -15.34 -19.37 -10.31
N ARG A 22 -16.25 -19.54 -11.28
CA ARG A 22 -16.87 -20.85 -11.58
C ARG A 22 -15.85 -21.89 -12.06
N LEU A 23 -14.89 -21.48 -12.88
CA LEU A 23 -13.81 -22.36 -13.35
C LEU A 23 -12.89 -22.81 -12.19
N ILE A 24 -12.51 -21.90 -11.30
CA ILE A 24 -11.67 -22.21 -10.13
C ILE A 24 -12.39 -23.15 -9.17
N GLU A 25 -13.69 -22.93 -8.94
CA GLU A 25 -14.53 -23.80 -8.13
C GLU A 25 -14.65 -25.20 -8.75
N ALA A 26 -14.92 -25.29 -10.06
CA ALA A 26 -14.98 -26.57 -10.77
C ALA A 26 -13.63 -27.32 -10.75
N CYS A 27 -12.51 -26.59 -10.82
CA CYS A 27 -11.16 -27.17 -10.72
C CYS A 27 -10.89 -27.75 -9.32
N SER A 28 -11.35 -27.05 -8.29
CA SER A 28 -11.24 -27.50 -6.90
C SER A 28 -12.11 -28.73 -6.64
N GLN A 29 -13.33 -28.74 -7.20
CA GLN A 29 -14.23 -29.89 -7.15
C GLN A 29 -13.64 -31.12 -7.86
N LEU A 30 -12.96 -30.95 -8.99
CA LEU A 30 -12.24 -32.03 -9.68
C LEU A 30 -11.18 -32.69 -8.78
N ALA A 31 -10.38 -31.89 -8.07
CA ALA A 31 -9.34 -32.40 -7.18
C ALA A 31 -9.92 -33.17 -5.98
N VAL A 32 -11.12 -32.82 -5.52
CA VAL A 32 -11.80 -33.48 -4.39
C VAL A 32 -12.56 -34.74 -4.84
N SER A 33 -13.05 -34.77 -6.08
CA SER A 33 -13.94 -35.84 -6.59
C SER A 33 -13.23 -37.13 -7.01
N LEU A 34 -11.90 -37.23 -6.83
CA LEU A 34 -11.06 -38.37 -7.25
C LEU A 34 -11.46 -39.74 -6.66
N GLN A 35 -12.27 -39.76 -5.59
CA GLN A 35 -12.71 -40.99 -4.91
C GLN A 35 -14.17 -41.36 -5.16
N ALA A 36 -14.92 -40.55 -5.92
CA ALA A 36 -16.36 -40.72 -6.10
C ALA A 36 -16.70 -41.34 -7.48
N PRO A 37 -17.78 -42.14 -7.59
CA PRO A 37 -18.30 -42.66 -8.87
C PRO A 37 -18.86 -41.56 -9.81
N GLN A 38 -18.62 -40.29 -9.50
CA GLN A 38 -19.07 -39.09 -10.21
C GLN A 38 -17.93 -38.34 -10.94
N GLU A 39 -16.73 -38.93 -11.06
CA GLU A 39 -15.56 -38.32 -11.72
C GLU A 39 -15.88 -37.78 -13.13
N THR A 40 -16.63 -38.54 -13.93
CA THR A 40 -17.05 -38.13 -15.29
C THR A 40 -17.94 -36.89 -15.28
N ALA A 41 -18.83 -36.76 -14.30
CA ALA A 41 -19.68 -35.58 -14.15
C ALA A 41 -18.88 -34.34 -13.71
N ALA A 42 -17.87 -34.50 -12.86
CA ALA A 42 -16.99 -33.42 -12.44
C ALA A 42 -16.12 -32.90 -13.60
N VAL A 43 -15.60 -33.80 -14.44
CA VAL A 43 -14.89 -33.44 -15.68
C VAL A 43 -15.79 -32.69 -16.64
N ASP A 44 -17.04 -33.12 -16.83
CA ASP A 44 -18.01 -32.44 -17.69
C ASP A 44 -18.34 -31.02 -17.20
N VAL A 45 -18.52 -30.82 -15.89
CA VAL A 45 -18.75 -29.50 -15.28
C VAL A 45 -17.55 -28.58 -15.47
N PHE A 46 -16.33 -29.11 -15.33
CA PHE A 46 -15.10 -28.36 -15.57
C PHE A 46 -14.94 -27.96 -17.03
N VAL A 47 -15.16 -28.88 -17.98
CA VAL A 47 -15.05 -28.60 -19.42
C VAL A 47 -16.07 -27.55 -19.85
N ARG A 48 -17.31 -27.61 -19.33
CA ARG A 48 -18.32 -26.57 -19.58
C ARG A 48 -17.90 -25.22 -19.02
N SER A 49 -17.47 -25.18 -17.77
CA SER A 49 -17.00 -23.95 -17.11
C SER A 49 -15.78 -23.35 -17.82
N TYR A 50 -14.87 -24.18 -18.31
CA TYR A 50 -13.73 -23.76 -19.11
C TYR A 50 -14.17 -23.21 -20.47
N THR A 51 -15.12 -23.85 -21.15
CA THR A 51 -15.62 -23.42 -22.46
C THR A 51 -16.33 -22.07 -22.36
N ASP A 52 -17.13 -21.86 -21.31
CA ASP A 52 -17.77 -20.59 -21.02
C ASP A 52 -16.73 -19.49 -20.76
N PHE A 53 -15.73 -19.78 -19.92
CA PHE A 53 -14.62 -18.87 -19.63
C PHE A 53 -13.77 -18.55 -20.88
N HIS A 54 -13.47 -19.55 -21.71
CA HIS A 54 -12.69 -19.37 -22.93
C HIS A 54 -13.44 -18.52 -23.95
N THR A 55 -14.73 -18.77 -24.14
CA THR A 55 -15.58 -17.98 -25.05
C THR A 55 -15.69 -16.53 -24.57
N ALA A 56 -15.88 -16.36 -23.26
CA ALA A 56 -15.88 -15.07 -22.58
C ALA A 56 -14.59 -14.28 -22.86
N VAL A 57 -13.43 -14.89 -22.58
CA VAL A 57 -12.13 -14.24 -22.79
C VAL A 57 -11.86 -13.98 -24.27
N ALA A 58 -12.17 -14.92 -25.16
CA ALA A 58 -11.99 -14.73 -26.61
C ALA A 58 -12.83 -13.56 -27.15
N GLN A 59 -14.05 -13.38 -26.64
CA GLN A 59 -14.90 -12.24 -27.00
C GLN A 59 -14.32 -10.92 -26.48
N ALA A 60 -13.81 -10.90 -25.24
CA ALA A 60 -13.15 -9.73 -24.66
C ALA A 60 -11.85 -9.36 -25.40
N ILE A 61 -11.07 -10.35 -25.86
CA ILE A 61 -9.87 -10.15 -26.68
C ILE A 61 -10.22 -9.51 -28.04
N LYS A 62 -11.32 -9.94 -28.68
CA LYS A 62 -11.78 -9.35 -29.95
C LYS A 62 -12.17 -7.86 -29.82
N GLN A 63 -12.63 -7.46 -28.64
CA GLN A 63 -12.98 -6.06 -28.34
C GLN A 63 -11.76 -5.18 -28.00
N GLN A 64 -10.54 -5.75 -27.92
CA GLN A 64 -9.32 -4.96 -27.69
C GLN A 64 -8.91 -4.18 -28.96
N PRO A 65 -8.70 -2.85 -28.90
CA PRO A 65 -8.29 -2.01 -30.03
C PRO A 65 -6.78 -2.09 -30.32
N ASP A 66 -5.96 -2.50 -29.35
CA ASP A 66 -4.51 -2.60 -29.51
C ASP A 66 -4.09 -4.00 -30.02
N GLY A 67 -3.39 -4.05 -31.15
CA GLY A 67 -2.95 -5.28 -31.78
C GLY A 67 -1.88 -6.06 -30.99
N VAL A 68 -1.01 -5.36 -30.24
CA VAL A 68 0.07 -6.00 -29.47
C VAL A 68 -0.47 -6.62 -28.19
N GLN A 69 -1.31 -5.89 -27.45
CA GLN A 69 -2.02 -6.43 -26.29
C GLN A 69 -2.95 -7.58 -26.66
N ARG A 70 -3.60 -7.52 -27.82
CA ARG A 70 -4.42 -8.63 -28.33
C ARG A 70 -3.58 -9.89 -28.52
N GLN A 71 -2.38 -9.77 -29.10
CA GLN A 71 -1.48 -10.92 -29.31
C GLN A 71 -0.98 -11.51 -27.99
N GLN A 72 -0.66 -10.67 -27.00
CA GLN A 72 -0.29 -11.11 -25.64
C GLN A 72 -1.47 -11.78 -24.90
N CYS A 73 -2.69 -11.25 -25.01
CA CYS A 73 -3.86 -11.87 -24.40
C CYS A 73 -4.17 -13.23 -25.03
N VAL A 74 -3.94 -13.40 -26.33
CA VAL A 74 -4.05 -14.70 -27.00
C VAL A 74 -3.01 -15.68 -26.46
N SER A 75 -1.75 -15.27 -26.26
CA SER A 75 -0.74 -16.16 -25.69
C SER A 75 -1.10 -16.58 -24.25
N TYR A 76 -1.63 -15.67 -23.43
CA TYR A 76 -2.14 -16.03 -22.11
C TYR A 76 -3.31 -17.02 -22.18
N LEU A 77 -4.22 -16.86 -23.15
CA LEU A 77 -5.35 -17.77 -23.33
C LEU A 77 -4.89 -19.18 -23.72
N GLU A 78 -3.82 -19.27 -24.54
CA GLU A 78 -3.18 -20.54 -24.88
C GLU A 78 -2.49 -21.19 -23.67
N THR A 79 -1.83 -20.40 -22.81
CA THR A 79 -1.26 -20.90 -21.55
C THR A 79 -2.34 -21.50 -20.66
N VAL A 80 -3.45 -20.78 -20.45
CA VAL A 80 -4.59 -21.26 -19.65
C VAL A 80 -5.19 -22.54 -20.26
N ARG A 81 -5.28 -22.63 -21.59
CA ARG A 81 -5.71 -23.85 -22.28
C ARG A 81 -4.80 -25.04 -21.98
N ASN A 82 -3.49 -24.85 -22.10
CA ASN A 82 -2.52 -25.92 -21.88
C ASN A 82 -2.58 -26.39 -20.41
N GLU A 83 -2.74 -25.48 -19.45
CA GLU A 83 -2.89 -25.86 -18.05
C GLU A 83 -4.21 -26.55 -17.74
N ALA A 84 -5.31 -26.16 -18.38
CA ALA A 84 -6.59 -26.86 -18.24
C ALA A 84 -6.51 -28.31 -18.75
N VAL A 85 -5.83 -28.52 -19.88
CA VAL A 85 -5.56 -29.88 -20.42
C VAL A 85 -4.65 -30.66 -19.48
N ASN A 86 -3.61 -30.03 -18.92
CA ASN A 86 -2.75 -30.67 -17.93
C ASN A 86 -3.55 -31.12 -16.70
N VAL A 87 -4.44 -30.27 -16.16
CA VAL A 87 -5.29 -30.64 -15.01
C VAL A 87 -6.15 -31.86 -15.33
N ILE A 88 -6.80 -31.92 -16.50
CA ILE A 88 -7.61 -33.08 -16.91
C ILE A 88 -6.75 -34.34 -17.01
N TRP A 89 -5.60 -34.25 -17.68
CA TRP A 89 -4.66 -35.37 -17.81
C TRP A 89 -4.17 -35.86 -16.44
N ARG A 90 -3.80 -34.94 -15.54
CA ARG A 90 -3.33 -35.28 -14.18
C ARG A 90 -4.44 -35.89 -13.33
N THR A 91 -5.68 -35.41 -13.49
CA THR A 91 -6.86 -35.99 -12.83
C THR A 91 -7.06 -37.44 -13.28
N HIS A 92 -7.02 -37.70 -14.59
CA HIS A 92 -7.12 -39.06 -15.14
C HIS A 92 -5.99 -39.97 -14.64
N THR A 93 -4.74 -39.48 -14.58
CA THR A 93 -3.63 -40.28 -14.03
C THR A 93 -3.79 -40.54 -12.53
N ALA A 94 -4.38 -39.60 -11.78
CA ALA A 94 -4.60 -39.73 -10.35
C ALA A 94 -5.81 -40.63 -10.02
N SER A 95 -6.80 -40.75 -10.91
CA SER A 95 -7.92 -41.69 -10.72
C SER A 95 -7.57 -43.13 -11.01
N MET A 96 -6.59 -43.38 -11.89
CA MET A 96 -6.04 -44.72 -12.14
C MET A 96 -5.25 -45.27 -10.93
N ASP A 97 -4.67 -44.40 -10.10
CA ASP A 97 -3.88 -44.78 -8.91
C ASP A 97 -4.07 -43.76 -7.77
N ALA A 98 -5.22 -43.83 -7.11
CA ALA A 98 -5.60 -42.94 -6.02
C ALA A 98 -4.71 -43.07 -4.76
N SER A 99 -3.87 -44.10 -4.67
CA SER A 99 -2.91 -44.29 -3.58
C SER A 99 -1.58 -43.57 -3.81
N ASN A 100 -1.35 -43.06 -5.02
CA ASN A 100 -0.08 -42.46 -5.39
C ASN A 100 -0.02 -40.98 -4.97
N ALA A 101 0.62 -40.73 -3.83
CA ALA A 101 0.84 -39.39 -3.29
C ALA A 101 1.56 -38.45 -4.29
N SER A 102 2.42 -38.97 -5.17
CA SER A 102 3.12 -38.15 -6.17
C SER A 102 2.19 -37.64 -7.27
N ALA A 103 1.19 -38.43 -7.67
CA ALA A 103 0.19 -38.03 -8.66
C ALA A 103 -0.76 -36.94 -8.10
N LEU A 104 -1.17 -37.08 -6.84
CA LEU A 104 -1.98 -36.08 -6.12
C LEU A 104 -1.22 -34.76 -5.94
N GLN A 105 0.07 -34.82 -5.64
CA GLN A 105 0.91 -33.62 -5.51
C GLN A 105 1.05 -32.87 -6.84
N LEU A 106 1.26 -33.60 -7.95
CA LEU A 106 1.32 -32.99 -9.29
C LEU A 106 -0.02 -32.39 -9.71
N LEU A 107 -1.14 -33.05 -9.39
CA LEU A 107 -2.48 -32.50 -9.64
C LEU A 107 -2.67 -31.18 -8.88
N SER A 108 -2.34 -31.15 -7.58
CA SER A 108 -2.45 -29.93 -6.78
C SER A 108 -1.59 -28.78 -7.33
N GLN A 109 -0.41 -29.09 -7.89
CA GLN A 109 0.45 -28.09 -8.53
C GLN A 109 -0.19 -27.55 -9.82
N SER A 110 -0.70 -28.43 -10.69
CA SER A 110 -1.39 -28.02 -11.92
C SER A 110 -2.66 -27.20 -11.64
N THR A 111 -3.43 -27.54 -10.61
CA THR A 111 -4.61 -26.76 -10.18
C THR A 111 -4.23 -25.34 -9.72
N ARG A 112 -3.11 -25.18 -8.99
CA ARG A 112 -2.60 -23.86 -8.60
C ARG A 112 -2.12 -23.05 -9.81
N SER A 113 -1.34 -23.66 -10.70
CA SER A 113 -0.84 -23.02 -11.93
C SER A 113 -2.00 -22.54 -12.82
N LEU A 114 -3.05 -23.36 -12.95
CA LEU A 114 -4.26 -22.98 -13.68
C LEU A 114 -4.96 -21.79 -13.01
N THR A 115 -5.09 -21.79 -11.68
CA THR A 115 -5.72 -20.70 -10.92
C THR A 115 -4.94 -19.38 -11.09
N GLU A 116 -3.62 -19.43 -10.99
CA GLU A 116 -2.73 -18.27 -11.22
C GLU A 116 -2.86 -17.75 -12.65
N SER A 117 -2.85 -18.64 -13.65
CA SER A 117 -3.00 -18.28 -15.06
C SER A 117 -4.36 -17.66 -15.38
N VAL A 118 -5.44 -18.21 -14.80
CA VAL A 118 -6.81 -17.66 -14.91
C VAL A 118 -6.89 -16.27 -14.30
N ASN A 119 -6.28 -16.04 -13.13
CA ASN A 119 -6.27 -14.71 -12.52
C ASN A 119 -5.44 -13.71 -13.33
N ALA A 120 -4.28 -14.13 -13.84
CA ALA A 120 -3.41 -13.28 -14.66
C ALA A 120 -4.08 -12.85 -15.98
N ILE A 121 -4.80 -13.76 -16.65
CA ILE A 121 -5.53 -13.39 -17.88
C ILE A 121 -6.74 -12.51 -17.57
N VAL A 122 -7.45 -12.75 -16.47
CA VAL A 122 -8.58 -11.91 -16.04
C VAL A 122 -8.08 -10.49 -15.78
N GLU A 123 -6.94 -10.31 -15.11
CA GLU A 123 -6.35 -9.00 -14.82
C GLU A 123 -5.89 -8.26 -16.09
N ASN A 124 -5.32 -9.00 -17.06
CA ASN A 124 -4.84 -8.42 -18.32
C ASN A 124 -5.94 -8.16 -19.35
N VAL A 125 -6.98 -9.00 -19.40
CA VAL A 125 -8.09 -8.90 -20.36
C VAL A 125 -9.22 -8.01 -19.83
N SER A 126 -9.42 -7.96 -18.51
CA SER A 126 -10.33 -7.00 -17.91
C SER A 126 -9.74 -5.61 -18.13
N ARG A 127 -10.29 -4.90 -19.11
CA ARG A 127 -10.26 -3.44 -19.13
C ARG A 127 -11.02 -2.97 -17.91
N GLU A 128 -10.39 -2.99 -16.74
CA GLU A 128 -10.77 -2.02 -15.73
C GLU A 128 -10.55 -0.68 -16.41
N ALA A 129 -11.65 0.03 -16.66
CA ALA A 129 -11.55 1.36 -17.21
C ALA A 129 -10.64 2.16 -16.26
N PRO A 130 -9.78 3.07 -16.76
CA PRO A 130 -8.82 3.78 -15.90
C PRO A 130 -9.47 4.38 -14.64
N TRP A 131 -10.71 4.86 -14.77
CA TRP A 131 -11.50 5.37 -13.65
C TRP A 131 -11.90 4.33 -12.60
N GLN A 132 -12.07 3.06 -12.97
CA GLN A 132 -12.33 1.95 -12.04
C GLN A 132 -11.10 1.62 -11.20
N ARG A 133 -9.91 1.52 -11.82
CA ARG A 133 -8.64 1.34 -11.09
C ARG A 133 -8.40 2.44 -10.08
N GLU A 134 -8.63 3.69 -10.49
CA GLU A 134 -8.47 4.85 -9.61
C GLU A 134 -9.51 4.86 -8.48
N CYS A 135 -10.76 4.46 -8.74
CA CYS A 135 -11.75 4.28 -7.68
C CYS A 135 -11.34 3.19 -6.68
N ASP A 136 -10.82 2.07 -7.15
CA ASP A 136 -10.37 0.96 -6.30
C ASP A 136 -9.08 1.30 -5.53
N ALA A 137 -8.18 2.09 -6.12
CA ALA A 137 -7.03 2.67 -5.43
C ALA A 137 -7.47 3.64 -4.32
N ALA A 138 -8.36 4.59 -4.64
CA ALA A 138 -8.95 5.51 -3.69
C ALA A 138 -9.66 4.79 -2.52
N LEU A 139 -10.43 3.75 -2.81
CA LEU A 139 -11.11 2.95 -1.78
C LEU A 139 -10.12 2.23 -0.86
N ARG A 140 -9.01 1.70 -1.40
CA ARG A 140 -7.95 1.10 -0.58
C ARG A 140 -7.27 2.14 0.31
N GLN A 141 -6.99 3.33 -0.22
CA GLN A 141 -6.38 4.44 0.53
C GLN A 141 -7.30 4.88 1.68
N ILE A 142 -8.58 5.14 1.41
CA ILE A 142 -9.57 5.53 2.43
C ILE A 142 -9.75 4.43 3.50
N LYS A 143 -9.79 3.16 3.09
CA LYS A 143 -9.86 2.02 4.04
C LYS A 143 -8.63 1.94 4.92
N SER A 144 -7.46 2.30 4.39
CA SER A 144 -6.25 2.35 5.20
C SER A 144 -6.41 3.43 6.28
N VAL A 145 -6.80 4.66 5.98
CA VAL A 145 -6.83 5.73 6.99
C VAL A 145 -7.82 5.47 8.16
N ARG A 146 -8.80 4.58 7.99
CA ARG A 146 -9.66 4.10 9.08
C ARG A 146 -8.88 3.55 10.29
N HIS A 147 -7.76 2.85 10.07
CA HIS A 147 -6.97 2.32 11.19
C HIS A 147 -6.25 3.42 11.99
N ILE A 148 -5.97 4.57 11.35
CA ILE A 148 -5.35 5.73 11.98
C ILE A 148 -6.37 6.42 12.89
N LEU A 149 -7.61 6.54 12.43
CA LEU A 149 -8.74 7.05 13.24
C LEU A 149 -8.99 6.21 14.49
N ASP A 150 -8.85 4.88 14.41
CA ASP A 150 -9.00 4.01 15.58
C ASP A 150 -7.89 4.24 16.63
N ARG A 151 -6.70 4.68 16.21
CA ARG A 151 -5.49 4.90 17.03
C ARG A 151 -5.16 6.38 17.34
N ALA A 152 -6.18 7.21 17.62
CA ALA A 152 -6.00 8.62 18.02
C ALA A 152 -5.26 8.89 19.36
N ASN A 153 -4.53 7.91 19.90
CA ASN A 153 -3.72 8.03 21.13
C ASN A 153 -2.26 8.42 20.83
N LEU A 154 -1.92 8.62 19.56
CA LEU A 154 -0.61 9.04 19.08
C LEU A 154 -0.79 10.31 18.23
N PRO A 155 0.15 11.27 18.29
CA PRO A 155 0.16 12.37 17.36
C PRO A 155 0.44 11.84 15.96
N VAL A 156 -0.38 12.25 14.99
CA VAL A 156 -0.25 11.87 13.58
C VAL A 156 0.76 12.76 12.87
N ASN A 157 0.84 14.04 13.27
CA ASN A 157 1.76 15.02 12.73
C ASN A 157 2.26 15.98 13.83
N ASN A 158 3.10 16.95 13.44
CA ASN A 158 3.66 17.95 14.35
C ASN A 158 2.82 19.25 14.40
N ASP A 159 1.65 19.26 13.77
CA ASP A 159 0.86 20.48 13.63
C ASP A 159 0.26 20.87 14.97
N GLY A 160 0.25 22.18 15.23
CA GLY A 160 -0.49 22.75 16.35
C GLY A 160 -2.01 22.62 16.16
N TYR A 161 -2.75 22.94 17.22
CA TYR A 161 -4.21 22.82 17.21
C TYR A 161 -4.86 23.64 16.08
N TYR A 162 -4.50 24.91 15.96
CA TYR A 162 -5.05 25.81 14.95
C TYR A 162 -4.59 25.45 13.53
N GLU A 163 -3.35 24.98 13.38
CA GLU A 163 -2.83 24.50 12.09
C GLU A 163 -3.56 23.23 11.64
N SER A 164 -3.85 22.31 12.56
CA SER A 164 -4.64 21.10 12.25
C SER A 164 -6.09 21.45 11.89
N LEU A 165 -6.69 22.48 12.51
CA LEU A 165 -8.02 22.98 12.17
C LEU A 165 -8.06 23.66 10.79
N ASP A 166 -7.03 24.45 10.46
CA ASP A 166 -6.88 25.08 9.15
C ASP A 166 -6.69 24.01 8.07
N SER A 167 -5.87 23.00 8.35
CA SER A 167 -5.68 21.83 7.47
C SER A 167 -7.00 21.09 7.24
N VAL A 168 -7.76 20.76 8.30
CA VAL A 168 -9.10 20.14 8.17
C VAL A 168 -10.05 20.98 7.32
N THR A 169 -10.00 22.32 7.47
CA THR A 169 -10.84 23.25 6.71
C THR A 169 -10.44 23.31 5.23
N GLU A 170 -9.15 23.32 4.92
CA GLU A 170 -8.65 23.32 3.55
C GLU A 170 -8.92 21.98 2.86
N GLN A 171 -8.71 20.85 3.54
CA GLN A 171 -9.02 19.52 3.02
C GLN A 171 -10.53 19.34 2.80
N ALA A 172 -11.37 19.90 3.67
CA ALA A 172 -12.82 19.96 3.45
C ALA A 172 -13.21 20.71 2.18
N LYS A 173 -12.53 21.82 1.87
CA LYS A 173 -12.75 22.59 0.64
C LYS A 173 -12.32 21.78 -0.59
N ARG A 174 -11.12 21.19 -0.56
CA ARG A 174 -10.59 20.33 -1.64
C ARG A 174 -11.48 19.12 -1.89
N LEU A 175 -12.04 18.51 -0.83
CA LEU A 175 -13.00 17.43 -0.96
C LEU A 175 -14.29 17.90 -1.63
N GLY A 176 -14.81 19.08 -1.26
CA GLY A 176 -15.99 19.66 -1.92
C GLY A 176 -15.77 19.92 -3.42
N GLU A 177 -14.60 20.43 -3.79
CA GLU A 177 -14.18 20.62 -5.19
C GLU A 177 -14.06 19.28 -5.92
N GLY A 178 -13.40 18.28 -5.32
CA GLY A 178 -13.27 16.93 -5.87
C GLY A 178 -14.62 16.25 -6.08
N MET A 179 -15.54 16.32 -5.11
CA MET A 179 -16.89 15.73 -5.23
C MET A 179 -17.72 16.40 -6.33
N THR A 180 -17.61 17.72 -6.48
CA THR A 180 -18.27 18.47 -7.56
C THR A 180 -17.65 18.14 -8.92
N GLY A 181 -16.32 18.02 -8.97
CA GLY A 181 -15.57 17.58 -10.15
C GLY A 181 -15.99 16.19 -10.61
N ILE A 182 -16.05 15.21 -9.69
CA ILE A 182 -16.51 13.85 -9.98
C ILE A 182 -17.90 13.86 -10.62
N ALA A 183 -18.84 14.61 -10.03
CA ALA A 183 -20.20 14.71 -10.56
C ALA A 183 -20.25 15.33 -11.97
N ARG A 184 -19.46 16.39 -12.21
CA ARG A 184 -19.41 17.11 -13.48
C ARG A 184 -18.73 16.30 -14.59
N HIS A 185 -17.57 15.71 -14.31
CA HIS A 185 -16.81 14.92 -15.28
C HIS A 185 -17.50 13.60 -15.60
N ALA A 186 -18.19 12.98 -14.63
CA ALA A 186 -19.04 11.82 -14.88
C ALA A 186 -20.22 12.15 -15.81
N LYS A 187 -20.84 13.32 -15.67
CA LYS A 187 -21.94 13.77 -16.55
C LYS A 187 -21.46 14.04 -17.98
N ASN A 188 -20.23 14.53 -18.12
CA ASN A 188 -19.62 14.87 -19.40
C ASN A 188 -18.93 13.67 -20.08
N GLN A 189 -18.95 12.48 -19.47
CA GLN A 189 -18.24 11.28 -19.93
C GLN A 189 -16.72 11.46 -20.12
N ASP A 190 -16.14 12.43 -19.40
CA ASP A 190 -14.70 12.69 -19.42
C ASP A 190 -14.00 11.79 -18.40
N THR A 191 -13.41 10.70 -18.89
CA THR A 191 -12.79 9.69 -18.04
C THR A 191 -11.50 10.17 -17.38
N HIS A 192 -10.74 11.08 -17.98
CA HIS A 192 -9.44 11.49 -17.45
C HIS A 192 -9.60 12.46 -16.26
N SER A 193 -10.39 13.51 -16.44
CA SER A 193 -10.65 14.47 -15.37
C SER A 193 -11.53 13.89 -14.26
N LEU A 194 -12.30 12.83 -14.55
CA LEU A 194 -12.96 12.04 -13.51
C LEU A 194 -11.94 11.35 -12.61
N CYS A 195 -10.91 10.70 -13.16
CA CYS A 195 -9.84 10.07 -12.39
C CYS A 195 -9.13 11.08 -11.49
N GLU A 196 -8.78 12.25 -12.03
CA GLU A 196 -8.12 13.32 -11.28
C GLU A 196 -9.01 13.81 -10.12
N SER A 197 -10.31 13.99 -10.37
CA SER A 197 -11.26 14.41 -9.33
C SER A 197 -11.45 13.34 -8.24
N VAL A 198 -11.42 12.05 -8.60
CA VAL A 198 -11.44 10.92 -7.64
C VAL A 198 -10.18 10.92 -6.79
N HIS A 199 -9.01 11.14 -7.40
CA HIS A 199 -7.74 11.21 -6.69
C HIS A 199 -7.70 12.37 -5.70
N ILE A 200 -8.09 13.58 -6.15
CA ILE A 200 -8.20 14.77 -5.28
C ILE A 200 -9.13 14.52 -4.10
N ALA A 201 -10.29 13.87 -4.34
CA ALA A 201 -11.23 13.55 -3.26
C ALA A 201 -10.66 12.52 -2.28
N ALA A 202 -9.95 11.49 -2.76
CA ALA A 202 -9.33 10.47 -1.92
C ALA A 202 -8.23 11.06 -1.02
N ASP A 203 -7.34 11.87 -1.59
CA ASP A 203 -6.28 12.55 -0.85
C ASP A 203 -6.85 13.53 0.18
N ALA A 204 -7.89 14.28 -0.20
CA ALA A 204 -8.55 15.20 0.71
C ALA A 204 -9.20 14.47 1.89
N ILE A 205 -9.82 13.29 1.67
CA ILE A 205 -10.37 12.46 2.76
C ILE A 205 -9.25 11.97 3.69
N CYS A 206 -8.11 11.57 3.14
CA CYS A 206 -6.97 11.13 3.94
C CYS A 206 -6.43 12.26 4.81
N GLY A 207 -6.20 13.45 4.22
CA GLY A 207 -5.75 14.63 4.96
C GLY A 207 -6.76 15.10 6.01
N LEU A 208 -8.07 15.01 5.72
CA LEU A 208 -9.14 15.29 6.68
C LEU A 208 -9.06 14.36 7.90
N ALA A 209 -8.88 13.07 7.66
CA ALA A 209 -8.81 12.09 8.73
C ALA A 209 -7.51 12.20 9.54
N GLU A 210 -6.38 12.54 8.92
CA GLU A 210 -5.13 12.84 9.61
C GLU A 210 -5.27 14.09 10.51
N GLY A 211 -5.76 15.20 9.96
CA GLY A 211 -5.97 16.44 10.70
C GLY A 211 -7.01 16.30 11.82
N ALA A 212 -8.08 15.52 11.58
CA ALA A 212 -9.08 15.20 12.60
C ALA A 212 -8.51 14.32 13.72
N THR A 213 -7.67 13.35 13.39
CA THR A 213 -7.00 12.48 14.37
C THR A 213 -6.02 13.28 15.21
N GLN A 214 -5.24 14.17 14.59
CA GLN A 214 -4.36 15.11 15.29
C GLN A 214 -5.15 16.04 16.21
N SER A 215 -6.24 16.63 15.71
CA SER A 215 -7.11 17.50 16.52
C SER A 215 -7.67 16.74 17.73
N ALA A 216 -8.18 15.51 17.52
CA ALA A 216 -8.70 14.66 18.57
C ALA A 216 -7.62 14.26 19.58
N TYR A 217 -6.39 14.02 19.12
CA TYR A 217 -5.23 13.79 19.98
C TYR A 217 -4.92 15.01 20.85
N LEU A 218 -4.82 16.20 20.24
CA LEU A 218 -4.52 17.47 20.91
C LEU A 218 -5.61 17.85 21.94
N ILE A 219 -6.88 17.58 21.64
CA ILE A 219 -7.99 17.75 22.59
C ILE A 219 -7.87 16.74 23.75
N GLY A 220 -7.51 15.49 23.47
CA GLY A 220 -7.34 14.44 24.48
C GLY A 220 -6.20 14.73 25.47
N VAL A 221 -5.11 15.34 25.00
CA VAL A 221 -3.98 15.75 25.86
C VAL A 221 -4.18 17.11 26.53
N ALA A 222 -5.19 17.88 26.14
CA ALA A 222 -5.53 19.16 26.76
C ALA A 222 -6.20 19.02 28.14
N ASP A 223 -6.70 17.82 28.51
CA ASP A 223 -7.21 17.56 29.85
C ASP A 223 -6.07 17.53 30.88
N ALA A 224 -6.25 18.23 32.02
CA ALA A 224 -5.25 18.43 33.05
C ALA A 224 -4.75 17.13 33.73
N LYS A 225 -5.47 16.02 33.55
CA LYS A 225 -5.08 14.68 34.05
C LYS A 225 -4.45 13.79 32.97
N SER A 226 -4.43 14.21 31.71
CA SER A 226 -3.84 13.45 30.61
C SER A 226 -2.34 13.69 30.55
N GLN A 227 -1.57 12.66 30.17
CA GLN A 227 -0.17 12.80 29.82
C GLN A 227 -0.02 12.70 28.31
N PRO A 228 0.55 13.73 27.64
CA PRO A 228 0.76 13.69 26.20
C PRO A 228 1.69 12.53 25.83
N GLY A 229 1.25 11.77 24.84
CA GLY A 229 2.11 10.81 24.16
C GLY A 229 3.15 11.55 23.32
N HIS A 230 4.14 10.84 22.83
CA HIS A 230 5.08 11.39 21.87
C HIS A 230 5.14 10.42 20.69
N ALA A 231 5.01 10.96 19.48
CA ALA A 231 5.24 10.19 18.26
C ALA A 231 6.67 9.66 18.29
N ALA A 232 6.90 8.52 17.65
CA ALA A 232 8.24 7.98 17.51
C ALA A 232 9.15 9.07 16.92
N ILE A 233 10.25 9.36 17.62
CA ILE A 233 11.20 10.41 17.21
C ILE A 233 11.87 9.99 15.88
N ILE A 234 11.94 8.68 15.62
CA ILE A 234 12.43 8.06 14.40
C ILE A 234 11.50 6.95 13.94
N ASP A 235 11.30 6.86 12.62
CA ASP A 235 10.76 5.65 11.98
C ASP A 235 11.85 4.56 12.01
N THR A 236 11.85 3.80 13.12
CA THR A 236 12.83 2.73 13.38
C THR A 236 12.83 1.70 12.25
N SER A 237 11.68 1.44 11.63
CA SER A 237 11.54 0.48 10.54
C SER A 237 12.26 0.91 9.26
N LYS A 238 12.12 2.18 8.86
CA LYS A 238 12.84 2.73 7.69
C LYS A 238 14.34 2.87 7.96
N CYS A 239 14.70 3.20 9.20
CA CYS A 239 16.09 3.29 9.63
C CYS A 239 16.76 1.91 9.57
N HIS A 240 16.17 0.89 10.19
CA HIS A 240 16.70 -0.49 10.20
C HIS A 240 16.85 -1.03 8.79
N ARG A 241 15.84 -0.89 7.94
CA ARG A 241 15.91 -1.34 6.55
C ARG A 241 17.05 -0.66 5.78
N SER A 242 17.26 0.64 5.98
CA SER A 242 18.33 1.37 5.30
C SER A 242 19.71 1.03 5.86
N VAL A 243 19.84 0.82 7.18
CA VAL A 243 21.07 0.35 7.81
C VAL A 243 21.42 -1.06 7.35
N GLU A 244 20.46 -1.97 7.30
CA GLU A 244 20.66 -3.36 6.89
C GLU A 244 21.19 -3.45 5.45
N ILE A 245 20.61 -2.68 4.53
CA ILE A 245 21.10 -2.60 3.15
C ILE A 245 22.54 -2.06 3.10
N VAL A 246 22.85 -1.00 3.84
CA VAL A 246 24.22 -0.45 3.91
C VAL A 246 25.19 -1.50 4.46
N LYS A 247 24.83 -2.21 5.53
CA LYS A 247 25.66 -3.27 6.12
C LYS A 247 25.93 -4.41 5.15
N GLN A 248 24.89 -4.92 4.48
CA GLN A 248 25.03 -6.01 3.49
C GLN A 248 25.99 -5.63 2.36
N ILE A 249 25.90 -4.38 1.88
CA ILE A 249 26.80 -3.89 0.82
C ILE A 249 28.23 -3.73 1.36
N CYS A 250 28.41 -3.18 2.57
CA CYS A 250 29.74 -3.06 3.19
C CYS A 250 30.40 -4.44 3.41
N GLU A 251 29.66 -5.44 3.88
CA GLU A 251 30.16 -6.82 4.03
C GLU A 251 30.55 -7.45 2.69
N ARG A 252 29.80 -7.20 1.62
CA ARG A 252 30.14 -7.66 0.27
C ARG A 252 31.43 -7.02 -0.24
N ILE A 253 31.64 -5.74 0.04
CA ILE A 253 32.90 -5.04 -0.27
C ILE A 253 34.06 -5.64 0.54
N GLU A 254 33.85 -5.97 1.82
CA GLU A 254 34.89 -6.63 2.65
C GLU A 254 35.25 -8.03 2.16
N ARG A 255 34.28 -8.80 1.64
CA ARG A 255 34.51 -10.15 1.09
C ARG A 255 35.18 -10.16 -0.29
N MET A 256 35.36 -8.98 -0.91
CA MET A 256 35.87 -8.84 -2.28
C MET A 256 35.05 -9.59 -3.34
N GLU A 257 33.77 -9.88 -3.05
CA GLU A 257 32.85 -10.58 -3.96
C GLU A 257 32.08 -9.57 -4.84
N TYR A 258 32.79 -8.80 -5.67
CA TYR A 258 32.17 -7.79 -6.53
C TYR A 258 32.90 -7.61 -7.87
N THR A 259 32.13 -7.30 -8.92
CA THR A 259 32.68 -6.83 -10.20
C THR A 259 32.83 -5.30 -10.23
N GLN A 260 33.65 -4.77 -11.15
CA GLN A 260 33.89 -3.33 -11.29
C GLN A 260 32.61 -2.52 -11.56
N GLN A 261 31.62 -3.09 -12.25
CA GLN A 261 30.32 -2.45 -12.43
C GLN A 261 29.44 -2.54 -11.16
N GLN A 262 29.47 -3.69 -10.48
CA GLN A 262 28.67 -3.88 -9.26
C GLN A 262 29.09 -2.95 -8.12
N ILE A 263 30.38 -2.63 -7.97
CA ILE A 263 30.82 -1.71 -6.91
C ILE A 263 30.34 -0.26 -7.13
N LEU A 264 30.17 0.17 -8.38
CA LEU A 264 29.63 1.49 -8.71
C LEU A 264 28.12 1.57 -8.46
N ASP A 265 27.39 0.51 -8.80
CA ASP A 265 25.97 0.38 -8.47
C ASP A 265 25.76 0.36 -6.95
N ASP A 266 26.58 -0.42 -6.24
CA ASP A 266 26.60 -0.52 -4.79
C ASP A 266 26.89 0.81 -4.11
N ALA A 267 27.86 1.59 -4.61
CA ALA A 267 28.14 2.93 -4.11
C ALA A 267 26.95 3.88 -4.31
N THR A 268 26.21 3.74 -5.41
CA THR A 268 25.01 4.54 -5.69
C THR A 268 23.86 4.17 -4.74
N VAL A 269 23.66 2.87 -4.50
CA VAL A 269 22.67 2.37 -3.54
C VAL A 269 23.02 2.82 -2.12
N ILE A 270 24.28 2.68 -1.71
CA ILE A 270 24.77 3.20 -0.42
C ILE A 270 24.47 4.69 -0.31
N ALA A 271 24.87 5.51 -1.28
CA ALA A 271 24.65 6.96 -1.24
C ALA A 271 23.18 7.35 -1.04
N LYS A 272 22.26 6.62 -1.69
CA LYS A 272 20.82 6.83 -1.53
C LYS A 272 20.34 6.47 -0.12
N HIS A 273 20.73 5.32 0.39
CA HIS A 273 20.30 4.85 1.72
C HIS A 273 20.92 5.66 2.85
N THR A 274 22.20 6.04 2.74
CA THR A 274 22.86 6.88 3.75
C THR A 274 22.38 8.33 3.72
N SER A 275 22.01 8.87 2.56
CA SER A 275 21.31 10.16 2.48
C SER A 275 19.94 10.10 3.17
N THR A 276 19.20 9.00 2.98
CA THR A 276 17.93 8.76 3.68
C THR A 276 18.14 8.68 5.20
N LEU A 277 19.17 7.96 5.66
CA LEU A 277 19.53 7.88 7.08
C LEU A 277 19.93 9.25 7.67
N ALA A 278 20.71 10.05 6.95
CA ALA A 278 21.10 11.39 7.38
C ALA A 278 19.89 12.33 7.51
N ASN A 279 18.93 12.24 6.57
CA ASN A 279 17.68 13.01 6.63
C ASN A 279 16.81 12.56 7.82
N LEU A 280 16.65 11.24 8.04
CA LEU A 280 15.92 10.69 9.18
C LEU A 280 16.55 11.15 10.52
N CYS A 281 17.88 11.15 10.63
CA CYS A 281 18.58 11.64 11.81
C CYS A 281 18.42 13.15 12.01
N ARG A 282 18.38 13.92 10.92
CA ARG A 282 18.14 15.37 10.99
C ARG A 282 16.73 15.67 11.48
N GLU A 283 15.72 15.03 10.91
CA GLU A 283 14.32 15.16 11.35
C GLU A 283 14.15 14.73 12.82
N ALA A 284 14.82 13.65 13.22
CA ALA A 284 14.86 13.20 14.62
C ALA A 284 15.48 14.23 15.56
N SER A 285 16.57 14.88 15.13
CA SER A 285 17.23 15.94 15.90
C SER A 285 16.36 17.18 16.07
N GLU A 286 15.51 17.49 15.08
CA GLU A 286 14.58 18.60 15.16
C GLU A 286 13.45 18.29 16.15
N ARG A 287 13.00 17.03 16.19
CA ARG A 287 11.94 16.52 17.10
C ARG A 287 12.40 16.19 18.52
N ALA A 288 13.68 15.86 18.73
CA ALA A 288 14.18 15.52 20.05
C ALA A 288 14.14 16.74 21.00
N SER A 289 13.63 16.60 22.23
CA SER A 289 13.58 17.71 23.20
C SER A 289 14.91 17.92 23.93
N ASN A 290 15.72 16.88 24.06
CA ASN A 290 16.99 16.90 24.79
C ASN A 290 18.15 17.37 23.89
N VAL A 291 18.84 18.44 24.30
CA VAL A 291 20.00 19.03 23.60
C VAL A 291 21.12 18.01 23.36
N ASN A 292 21.32 17.06 24.27
CA ASN A 292 22.33 16.01 24.11
C ASN A 292 21.93 15.00 23.03
N LEU A 293 20.65 14.61 22.97
CA LEU A 293 20.13 13.73 21.91
C LEU A 293 20.17 14.42 20.54
N LYS A 294 19.86 15.72 20.46
CA LYS A 294 20.03 16.50 19.22
C LYS A 294 21.45 16.45 18.70
N LYS A 295 22.43 16.74 19.57
CA LYS A 295 23.86 16.69 19.22
C LYS A 295 24.26 15.30 18.75
N GLN A 296 23.76 14.26 19.41
CA GLN A 296 24.08 12.88 19.06
C GLN A 296 23.49 12.46 17.71
N PHE A 297 22.24 12.82 17.40
CA PHE A 297 21.65 12.61 16.07
C PHE A 297 22.41 13.33 14.95
N ILE A 298 22.80 14.59 15.19
CA ILE A 298 23.58 15.38 14.21
C ILE A 298 24.97 14.75 14.01
N ASN A 299 25.59 14.26 15.08
CA ASN A 299 26.88 13.59 15.01
C ASN A 299 26.78 12.27 14.23
N CYS A 300 25.79 11.41 14.51
CA CYS A 300 25.57 10.17 13.76
C CYS A 300 25.28 10.45 12.28
N ALA A 301 24.45 11.45 11.96
CA ALA A 301 24.19 11.86 10.58
C ALA A 301 25.48 12.30 9.86
N ARG A 302 26.33 13.07 10.56
CA ARG A 302 27.61 13.56 10.03
C ARG A 302 28.61 12.42 9.83
N GLU A 303 28.71 11.49 10.78
CA GLU A 303 29.59 10.33 10.69
C GLU A 303 29.18 9.42 9.53
N VAL A 304 27.88 9.10 9.40
CA VAL A 304 27.35 8.33 8.28
C VAL A 304 27.63 9.02 6.93
N ALA A 305 27.39 10.33 6.84
CA ALA A 305 27.68 11.10 5.62
C ALA A 305 29.17 11.17 5.29
N SER A 306 30.03 11.37 6.29
CA SER A 306 31.48 11.44 6.14
C SER A 306 32.04 10.08 5.68
N SER A 307 31.66 8.99 6.35
CA SER A 307 32.09 7.64 5.98
C SER A 307 31.57 7.24 4.60
N THR A 308 30.36 7.68 4.23
CA THR A 308 29.83 7.50 2.86
C THR A 308 30.69 8.22 1.83
N ALA A 309 31.06 9.49 2.09
CA ALA A 309 31.88 10.27 1.16
C ALA A 309 33.28 9.66 0.99
N SER A 310 33.89 9.19 2.08
CA SER A 310 35.15 8.45 2.06
C SER A 310 35.04 7.17 1.23
N LEU A 311 33.96 6.40 1.39
CA LEU A 311 33.72 5.19 0.61
C LEU A 311 33.53 5.49 -0.89
N ILE A 312 32.71 6.48 -1.25
CA ILE A 312 32.50 6.88 -2.66
C ILE A 312 33.82 7.35 -3.29
N SER A 313 34.65 8.08 -2.54
CA SER A 313 35.98 8.50 -3.02
C SER A 313 36.89 7.30 -3.27
N ALA A 314 36.91 6.34 -2.34
CA ALA A 314 37.71 5.12 -2.48
C ALA A 314 37.22 4.25 -3.66
N VAL A 315 35.90 4.13 -3.86
CA VAL A 315 35.31 3.41 -5.00
C VAL A 315 35.69 4.08 -6.33
N LYS A 316 35.70 5.41 -6.42
CA LYS A 316 36.13 6.14 -7.63
C LYS A 316 37.62 5.93 -7.92
N GLN A 317 38.46 5.89 -6.89
CA GLN A 317 39.90 5.62 -7.05
C GLN A 317 40.15 4.16 -7.46
N LEU A 318 39.34 3.23 -6.95
CA LEU A 318 39.37 1.82 -7.32
C LEU A 318 38.90 1.60 -8.77
N ASP A 319 37.92 2.37 -9.25
CA ASP A 319 37.48 2.37 -10.65
C ASP A 319 38.58 2.89 -11.60
N SER A 320 39.30 3.95 -11.18
CA SER A 320 40.40 4.52 -11.97
C SER A 320 41.66 3.64 -11.96
N SER A 321 41.90 2.91 -10.88
CA SER A 321 43.09 2.08 -10.71
C SER A 321 42.81 0.90 -9.77
N PHE A 322 42.66 -0.28 -10.37
CA PHE A 322 42.37 -1.52 -9.65
C PHE A 322 43.65 -2.08 -9.01
N THR A 323 44.09 -1.45 -7.92
CA THR A 323 45.28 -1.84 -7.15
C THR A 323 44.89 -2.37 -5.78
N GLU A 324 45.72 -3.28 -5.24
CA GLU A 324 45.51 -3.86 -3.90
C GLU A 324 45.48 -2.79 -2.79
N LYS A 325 46.19 -1.68 -2.99
CA LYS A 325 46.16 -0.53 -2.08
C LYS A 325 44.77 0.14 -2.06
N ASN A 326 44.21 0.45 -3.22
CA ASN A 326 42.89 1.07 -3.32
C ASN A 326 41.76 0.12 -2.87
N GLN A 327 41.94 -1.19 -3.05
CA GLN A 327 41.03 -2.20 -2.50
C GLN A 327 41.05 -2.18 -0.96
N ARG A 328 42.23 -2.10 -0.34
CA ARG A 328 42.36 -1.97 1.11
C ARG A 328 41.72 -0.67 1.62
N GLU A 329 41.97 0.46 0.95
CA GLU A 329 41.36 1.75 1.30
C GLU A 329 39.82 1.71 1.17
N CYS A 330 39.30 1.04 0.13
CA CYS A 330 37.85 0.82 -0.03
C CYS A 330 37.26 -0.08 1.06
N THR A 331 37.99 -1.12 1.46
CA THR A 331 37.61 -2.04 2.54
C THR A 331 37.59 -1.32 3.89
N GLU A 332 38.61 -0.50 4.18
CA GLU A 332 38.68 0.31 5.39
C GLU A 332 37.55 1.35 5.45
N ALA A 333 37.26 2.01 4.33
CA ALA A 333 36.14 2.95 4.23
C ALA A 333 34.79 2.25 4.42
N ALA A 334 34.60 1.05 3.87
CA ALA A 334 33.39 0.25 4.04
C ALA A 334 33.20 -0.18 5.51
N ARG A 335 34.29 -0.58 6.18
CA ARG A 335 34.29 -0.96 7.60
C ARG A 335 33.96 0.22 8.52
N SER A 336 34.47 1.41 8.19
CA SER A 336 34.13 2.66 8.89
C SER A 336 32.64 3.01 8.73
N LEU A 337 32.10 2.87 7.51
CA LEU A 337 30.67 3.10 7.25
C LEU A 337 29.79 2.07 7.97
N TYR A 338 30.17 0.79 7.95
CA TYR A 338 29.49 -0.28 8.68
C TYR A 338 29.40 0.05 10.18
N THR A 339 30.51 0.49 10.77
CA THR A 339 30.58 0.84 12.19
C THR A 339 29.67 2.03 12.51
N ALA A 340 29.70 3.09 11.68
CA ALA A 340 28.82 4.25 11.85
C ALA A 340 27.33 3.88 11.71
N ALA A 341 26.98 3.01 10.77
CA ALA A 341 25.61 2.53 10.58
C ALA A 341 25.14 1.65 11.75
N GLN A 342 26.01 0.80 12.31
CA GLN A 342 25.71 -0.01 13.49
C GLN A 342 25.55 0.84 14.76
N GLN A 343 26.36 1.88 14.93
CA GLN A 343 26.20 2.83 16.03
C GLN A 343 24.87 3.58 15.94
N LEU A 344 24.46 3.97 14.73
CA LEU A 344 23.15 4.57 14.49
C LEU A 344 22.01 3.61 14.84
N GLU A 345 22.07 2.35 14.42
CA GLU A 345 21.05 1.34 14.76
C GLU A 345 20.94 1.11 16.27
N THR A 346 22.07 0.94 16.95
CA THR A 346 22.10 0.75 18.41
C THR A 346 21.52 1.97 19.14
N PHE A 347 21.74 3.17 18.59
CA PHE A 347 21.16 4.39 19.13
C PHE A 347 19.65 4.45 18.88
N VAL A 348 19.20 4.09 17.68
CA VAL A 348 17.78 4.09 17.28
C VAL A 348 16.96 3.02 18.01
N ASP A 349 17.60 1.92 18.42
CA ASP A 349 17.01 0.86 19.25
C ASP A 349 16.74 1.27 20.71
N ASN A 350 17.15 2.47 21.14
CA ASN A 350 16.84 2.93 22.48
C ASN A 350 15.31 3.16 22.64
N PRO A 351 14.67 2.53 23.66
CA PRO A 351 13.23 2.64 23.90
C PRO A 351 12.71 4.07 24.13
N ASP A 352 13.58 5.04 24.44
CA ASP A 352 13.23 6.46 24.53
C ASP A 352 12.79 7.08 23.18
N PHE A 353 13.05 6.42 22.04
CA PHE A 353 12.68 6.88 20.69
C PHE A 353 11.40 6.25 20.15
N ALA A 354 10.87 5.25 20.85
CA ALA A 354 9.63 4.57 20.48
C ALA A 354 8.41 5.47 20.73
N ALA A 355 7.36 5.28 19.93
CA ALA A 355 6.10 5.97 20.16
C ALA A 355 5.54 5.59 21.54
N VAL A 356 5.41 6.57 22.44
CA VAL A 356 4.73 6.38 23.73
C VAL A 356 3.28 6.82 23.56
N PRO A 357 2.30 5.90 23.65
CA PRO A 357 0.88 6.25 23.58
C PRO A 357 0.51 7.22 24.70
N ALA A 358 -0.29 8.24 24.38
CA ALA A 358 -0.82 9.14 25.39
C ALA A 358 -1.64 8.37 26.43
N ARG A 359 -1.45 8.71 27.71
CA ARG A 359 -2.38 8.30 28.76
C ARG A 359 -3.51 9.31 28.82
N ILE A 360 -4.55 9.04 28.03
CA ILE A 360 -5.77 9.86 27.97
C ILE A 360 -6.66 9.48 29.15
N SER A 361 -7.18 10.47 29.88
CA SER A 361 -8.13 10.25 30.97
C SER A 361 -9.47 9.70 30.45
N VAL A 362 -10.29 9.12 31.32
CA VAL A 362 -11.65 8.64 30.97
C VAL A 362 -12.52 9.75 30.38
N ALA A 363 -12.34 11.00 30.81
CA ALA A 363 -13.07 12.15 30.27
C ALA A 363 -12.59 12.53 28.85
N GLY A 364 -11.27 12.47 28.60
CA GLY A 364 -10.69 12.66 27.27
C GLY A 364 -11.07 11.54 26.29
N GLU A 365 -11.18 10.30 26.77
CA GLU A 365 -11.63 9.15 25.97
C GLU A 365 -13.11 9.28 25.53
N ILE A 366 -13.96 9.89 26.38
CA ILE A 366 -15.37 10.17 26.05
C ILE A 366 -15.48 11.29 24.99
N ALA A 367 -14.70 12.37 25.11
CA ALA A 367 -14.63 13.43 24.10
C ALA A 367 -14.10 12.89 22.75
N GLN A 368 -13.05 12.05 22.80
CA GLN A 368 -12.46 11.39 21.64
C GLN A 368 -13.44 10.40 20.98
N LYS A 369 -14.18 9.59 21.77
CA LYS A 369 -15.21 8.68 21.26
C LYS A 369 -16.37 9.42 20.61
N THR A 370 -16.76 10.58 21.13
CA THR A 370 -17.82 11.41 20.55
C THR A 370 -17.42 11.92 19.17
N ALA A 371 -16.19 12.38 18.99
CA ALA A 371 -15.64 12.76 17.68
C ALA A 371 -15.50 11.56 16.72
N LYS A 372 -15.08 10.37 17.22
CA LYS A 372 -14.93 9.14 16.42
C LYS A 372 -16.28 8.55 15.97
N GLN A 373 -17.29 8.52 16.83
CA GLN A 373 -18.60 7.94 16.52
C GLN A 373 -19.35 8.73 15.42
N LEU A 374 -19.10 10.03 15.31
CA LEU A 374 -19.66 10.88 14.26
C LEU A 374 -19.04 10.64 12.88
N ALA A 375 -17.87 10.02 12.79
CA ALA A 375 -17.19 9.69 11.53
C ALA A 375 -17.63 8.37 10.89
N VAL A 376 -18.35 7.49 11.61
CA VAL A 376 -18.47 6.06 11.25
C VAL A 376 -19.88 5.60 10.82
N SER A 377 -20.95 6.40 10.83
CA SER A 377 -22.29 5.84 10.54
C SER A 377 -22.75 5.90 9.06
N PRO A 378 -23.04 4.76 8.40
CA PRO A 378 -23.59 4.68 7.03
C PRO A 378 -24.93 3.90 6.92
N ALA A 379 -25.72 4.17 5.87
CA ALA A 379 -26.51 3.23 5.01
C ALA A 379 -27.95 3.66 4.61
N ASP A 380 -28.28 3.36 3.33
CA ASP A 380 -29.59 3.34 2.60
C ASP A 380 -30.33 4.66 2.26
N ALA A 381 -30.85 4.98 1.05
CA ALA A 381 -31.10 4.30 -0.24
C ALA A 381 -31.29 5.34 -1.42
N SER A 382 -31.28 4.87 -2.69
CA SER A 382 -31.58 5.55 -3.99
C SER A 382 -30.54 6.50 -4.65
N THR A 383 -30.23 6.29 -5.94
CA THR A 383 -28.86 6.48 -6.50
C THR A 383 -28.45 7.88 -6.99
N TRP A 384 -29.38 8.80 -7.28
CA TRP A 384 -29.05 10.20 -7.61
C TRP A 384 -29.22 11.13 -6.42
N GLN A 385 -30.28 10.90 -5.64
CA GLN A 385 -30.40 11.43 -4.30
C GLN A 385 -29.18 11.03 -3.47
N ARG A 386 -28.67 9.79 -3.51
CA ARG A 386 -27.43 9.38 -2.82
C ARG A 386 -26.15 10.12 -3.17
N LEU A 387 -25.91 10.64 -4.37
CA LEU A 387 -24.68 11.42 -4.58
C LEU A 387 -24.79 12.77 -3.89
N ALA A 388 -25.95 13.42 -4.05
CA ALA A 388 -26.25 14.68 -3.39
C ALA A 388 -26.39 14.51 -1.86
N ASP A 389 -26.99 13.42 -1.41
CA ASP A 389 -27.20 13.06 -0.01
C ASP A 389 -25.92 12.53 0.61
N ASN A 390 -25.10 11.71 -0.06
CA ASN A 390 -23.76 11.38 0.44
C ASN A 390 -22.88 12.63 0.46
N SER A 391 -22.98 13.51 -0.55
CA SER A 391 -22.27 14.79 -0.54
C SER A 391 -22.76 15.70 0.58
N LYS A 392 -24.07 15.71 0.86
CA LYS A 392 -24.67 16.51 1.92
C LYS A 392 -24.35 15.93 3.30
N ILE A 393 -24.42 14.62 3.48
CA ILE A 393 -24.01 13.88 4.68
C ILE A 393 -22.52 14.11 4.93
N VAL A 394 -21.66 13.94 3.91
CA VAL A 394 -20.22 14.22 4.02
C VAL A 394 -20.00 15.68 4.39
N SER A 395 -20.68 16.63 3.73
CA SER A 395 -20.58 18.06 4.05
C SER A 395 -21.10 18.41 5.44
N GLU A 396 -22.18 17.78 5.91
CA GLU A 396 -22.76 17.96 7.25
C GLU A 396 -21.86 17.35 8.31
N SER A 397 -21.31 16.15 8.08
CA SER A 397 -20.34 15.50 8.94
C SER A 397 -19.06 16.31 9.05
N ILE A 398 -18.55 16.87 7.95
CA ILE A 398 -17.40 17.79 7.94
C ILE A 398 -17.72 19.07 8.70
N LYS A 399 -18.89 19.68 8.47
CA LYS A 399 -19.32 20.88 9.22
C LYS A 399 -19.39 20.58 10.71
N ARG A 400 -20.01 19.47 11.11
CA ARG A 400 -20.07 19.03 12.52
C ARG A 400 -18.68 18.77 13.09
N LEU A 401 -17.78 18.15 12.33
CA LEU A 401 -16.40 17.92 12.72
C LEU A 401 -15.66 19.25 12.95
N VAL A 402 -15.72 20.17 11.99
CA VAL A 402 -15.08 21.50 12.09
C VAL A 402 -15.65 22.30 13.26
N THR A 403 -16.98 22.30 13.44
CA THR A 403 -17.64 22.96 14.58
C THR A 403 -17.24 22.31 15.90
N SER A 404 -17.25 20.99 15.99
CA SER A 404 -16.87 20.26 17.21
C SER A 404 -15.40 20.45 17.57
N ILE A 405 -14.50 20.51 16.58
CA ILE A 405 -13.10 20.88 16.82
C ILE A 405 -13.11 22.32 17.34
N ARG A 406 -13.67 23.31 16.61
CA ARG A 406 -13.70 24.71 17.07
C ARG A 406 -14.25 24.92 18.48
N GLU A 407 -15.29 24.20 18.87
CA GLU A 407 -15.91 24.27 20.21
C GLU A 407 -15.07 23.62 21.31
N GLN A 408 -14.20 22.66 20.96
CA GLN A 408 -13.30 21.96 21.89
C GLN A 408 -11.89 22.55 21.89
N ALA A 409 -11.73 23.82 21.50
CA ALA A 409 -10.45 24.50 21.49
C ALA A 409 -9.74 24.45 22.87
N PRO A 410 -8.48 23.96 22.94
CA PRO A 410 -7.71 23.91 24.18
C PRO A 410 -7.63 25.32 24.80
N GLY A 411 -8.09 25.44 26.04
CA GLY A 411 -8.06 26.70 26.80
C GLY A 411 -9.38 27.48 26.90
N GLN A 412 -10.49 27.00 26.33
CA GLN A 412 -11.81 27.64 26.52
C GLN A 412 -12.50 27.33 27.86
N THR A 413 -11.98 26.41 28.68
CA THR A 413 -12.39 26.29 30.08
C THR A 413 -11.57 27.20 30.98
N PHE A 414 -11.73 28.52 30.81
CA PHE A 414 -11.52 29.47 31.89
C PHE A 414 -12.71 30.42 31.95
N VAL A 415 -13.53 30.19 32.98
CA VAL A 415 -14.66 30.97 33.51
C VAL A 415 -16.02 30.71 32.87
#